data_AF-A0A9Q3I3V2-F1
#
_entry.id   AF-A0A9Q3I3V2-F1
#
_cell.length_a   1.000
_cell.length_b   1.000
_cell.length_c   1.000
_cell.angle_alpha   90.00
_cell.angle_beta   90.00
_cell.angle_gamma   90.00
#
_symmetry.space_group_name_H-M   'P 1'
#
loop_
_entity.id
_entity.type
_entity.pdbx_description
1 polymer ?
#
loop_
_entity_poly.entity_id
_entity_poly.type
_entity_poly.pdbx_seq_one_letter_code
_entity_poly.pdbx_strand_id
1 'polypeptide(L)'
;MKDIHGRRNWPFWKSQIIQNYRNGTWILQKTMSFENDKYSVDKDPYKWCLRQSKRLKAIGPQMNMQMRNNKLLTQMLGELEHAMKCRCNKSCTLDEISNTLQDARKKKNIE
;
A
#
# COMPACT_ATOMS: atom_id res chain seq x y z
N MET A 1 33.38 20.27 10.96
CA MET A 1 34.28 19.51 10.07
C MET A 1 34.65 18.22 10.76
N LYS A 2 34.78 17.06 10.14
CA LYS A 2 34.17 16.43 8.96
C LYS A 2 33.76 15.06 9.51
N ASP A 3 32.91 14.32 8.82
CA ASP A 3 33.16 12.88 8.84
C ASP A 3 33.58 12.53 7.43
N ILE A 4 34.89 12.40 7.26
CA ILE A 4 35.62 12.36 5.98
C ILE A 4 35.18 11.19 5.11
N HIS A 5 34.48 10.19 5.68
CA HIS A 5 33.66 9.18 4.97
C HIS A 5 32.39 8.77 5.77
N GLY A 6 31.87 9.61 6.67
CA GLY A 6 31.11 9.14 7.84
C GLY A 6 29.59 9.16 7.80
N ARG A 7 29.04 8.19 8.54
CA ARG A 7 27.69 7.59 8.48
C ARG A 7 26.55 8.60 8.30
N ARG A 8 26.09 8.78 7.05
CA ARG A 8 24.80 9.43 6.80
C ARG A 8 23.67 8.54 7.36
N ASN A 9 22.66 9.17 7.96
CA ASN A 9 21.50 8.45 8.49
C ASN A 9 20.66 7.80 7.37
N TRP A 10 19.85 6.80 7.72
CA TRP A 10 19.01 6.09 6.74
C TRP A 10 18.05 7.00 5.95
N PRO A 11 17.39 8.01 6.55
CA PRO A 11 16.57 8.96 5.80
C PRO A 11 17.32 9.67 4.66
N PHE A 12 18.57 10.07 4.90
CA PHE A 12 19.42 10.66 3.86
C PHE A 12 19.67 9.68 2.72
N TRP A 13 20.14 8.47 3.04
CA TRP A 13 20.42 7.46 2.02
C TRP A 13 19.17 7.09 1.22
N LYS A 14 18.03 6.94 1.90
CA LYS A 14 16.74 6.70 1.26
C LYS A 14 16.38 7.82 0.28
N SER A 15 16.63 9.09 0.65
CA SER A 15 16.41 10.24 -0.24
C SER A 15 17.31 10.18 -1.47
N GLN A 16 18.61 9.90 -1.30
CA GLN A 16 19.56 9.78 -2.42
C GLN A 16 19.22 8.61 -3.35
N ILE A 17 18.83 7.46 -2.81
CA ILE A 17 18.40 6.31 -3.60
C ILE A 17 17.15 6.67 -4.42
N ILE A 18 16.18 7.35 -3.80
CA ILE A 18 14.99 7.82 -4.51
C ILE A 18 15.39 8.81 -5.60
N GLN A 19 16.23 9.79 -5.32
CA GLN A 19 16.64 10.80 -6.28
C GLN A 19 17.33 10.19 -7.51
N ASN A 20 18.23 9.23 -7.31
CA ASN A 20 19.06 8.68 -8.39
C ASN A 20 18.40 7.51 -9.13
N TYR A 21 17.53 6.73 -8.47
CA TYR A 21 16.98 5.50 -9.04
C TYR A 21 15.45 5.51 -9.24
N ARG A 22 14.72 6.51 -8.73
CA ARG A 22 13.28 6.67 -8.99
C ARG A 22 13.05 7.39 -10.32
N ASN A 23 13.43 6.73 -11.40
CA ASN A 23 13.12 7.21 -12.76
C ASN A 23 11.68 6.89 -13.16
N GLY A 24 11.21 7.51 -14.25
CA GLY A 24 9.83 7.36 -14.73
C GLY A 24 9.45 5.91 -15.04
N THR A 25 10.36 5.13 -15.63
CA THR A 25 10.17 3.71 -15.94
C THR A 25 9.94 2.89 -14.67
N TRP A 26 10.72 3.13 -13.62
CA TRP A 26 10.55 2.44 -12.34
C TRP A 26 9.21 2.77 -11.69
N ILE A 27 8.80 4.05 -11.72
CA ILE A 27 7.48 4.47 -11.22
C ILE A 27 6.38 3.74 -11.98
N LEU A 28 6.46 3.72 -13.31
CA LEU A 28 5.51 3.03 -14.17
C LEU A 28 5.40 1.54 -13.82
N GLN A 29 6.54 0.85 -13.69
CA GLN A 29 6.57 -0.56 -13.29
C GLN A 29 5.94 -0.80 -11.91
N LYS A 30 6.17 0.08 -10.94
CA LYS A 30 5.54 -0.02 -9.62
C LYS A 30 4.04 0.25 -9.67
N THR A 31 3.60 1.21 -10.49
CA THR A 31 2.17 1.50 -10.73
C THR A 31 1.49 0.30 -11.37
N MET A 32 2.05 -0.27 -12.43
CA MET A 32 1.53 -1.50 -13.05
C MET A 32 1.49 -2.67 -12.06
N SER A 33 2.54 -2.84 -11.25
CA SER A 33 2.57 -3.88 -10.20
C SER A 33 1.49 -3.68 -9.14
N PHE A 34 1.13 -2.43 -8.85
CA PHE A 34 0.04 -2.10 -7.93
C PHE A 34 -1.31 -2.41 -8.55
N GLU A 35 -1.54 -1.96 -9.79
CA GLU A 35 -2.81 -2.10 -10.51
C GLU A 35 -3.15 -3.56 -10.86
N ASN A 36 -2.13 -4.37 -11.18
CA ASN A 36 -2.32 -5.77 -11.55
C ASN A 36 -2.50 -6.71 -10.35
N ASP A 37 -2.08 -6.33 -9.14
CA ASP A 37 -2.18 -7.17 -7.94
C ASP A 37 -3.51 -6.91 -7.20
N LYS A 38 -4.62 -7.20 -7.86
CA LYS A 38 -5.98 -7.14 -7.30
C LYS A 38 -6.12 -8.06 -6.10
N TYR A 39 -6.96 -7.68 -5.13
CA TYR A 39 -7.22 -8.54 -3.98
C TYR A 39 -8.07 -9.76 -4.40
N SER A 40 -7.73 -10.93 -3.88
CA SER A 40 -8.52 -12.15 -3.97
C SER A 40 -8.61 -12.81 -2.60
N VAL A 41 -9.67 -13.57 -2.35
CA VAL A 41 -9.98 -14.16 -1.03
C VAL A 41 -8.90 -15.17 -0.58
N ASP A 42 -8.18 -15.76 -1.53
CA ASP A 42 -7.08 -16.71 -1.26
C ASP A 42 -5.84 -16.03 -0.68
N LYS A 43 -5.72 -14.72 -0.83
CA LYS A 43 -4.56 -13.97 -0.33
C LYS A 43 -4.70 -13.72 1.17
N ASP A 44 -3.57 -13.76 1.86
CA ASP A 44 -3.50 -13.28 3.24
C ASP A 44 -3.78 -11.76 3.27
N PRO A 45 -4.84 -11.30 3.98
CA PRO A 45 -5.25 -9.90 3.92
C PRO A 45 -4.17 -8.94 4.41
N TYR A 46 -3.50 -9.29 5.52
CA TYR A 46 -2.48 -8.45 6.13
C TYR A 46 -1.28 -8.28 5.21
N LYS A 47 -0.74 -9.39 4.71
CA LYS A 47 0.42 -9.40 3.80
C LYS A 47 0.11 -8.65 2.51
N TRP A 48 -1.10 -8.81 1.95
CA TRP A 48 -1.50 -8.09 0.75
C TRP A 48 -1.63 -6.58 1.01
N CYS A 49 -2.35 -6.17 2.06
CA CYS A 49 -2.50 -4.77 2.47
C CYS A 49 -1.15 -4.10 2.70
N LEU A 50 -0.23 -4.77 3.42
CA LEU A 50 1.11 -4.27 3.68
C LEU A 50 1.92 -4.09 2.40
N ARG A 51 1.87 -5.06 1.48
CA ARG A 51 2.59 -4.98 0.20
C ARG A 51 2.07 -3.82 -0.65
N GLN A 52 0.76 -3.65 -0.75
CA GLN A 52 0.17 -2.55 -1.52
C GLN A 52 0.42 -1.18 -0.88
N SER A 53 0.34 -1.08 0.44
CA SER A 53 0.70 0.14 1.18
C SER A 53 2.15 0.57 0.91
N LYS A 54 3.09 -0.38 0.88
CA LYS A 54 4.49 -0.12 0.52
C LYS A 54 4.64 0.38 -0.92
N ARG A 55 3.92 -0.22 -1.88
CA ARG A 55 3.91 0.24 -3.29
C ARG A 55 3.37 1.66 -3.43
N LEU A 56 2.26 1.98 -2.76
CA LEU A 56 1.69 3.33 -2.79
C LEU A 56 2.64 4.36 -2.19
N LYS A 57 3.29 4.05 -1.05
CA LYS A 57 4.32 4.92 -0.45
C LYS A 57 5.52 5.16 -1.39
N ALA A 58 5.86 4.18 -2.24
CA ALA A 58 6.92 4.29 -3.23
C ALA A 58 6.50 5.11 -4.47
N ILE A 59 5.28 4.92 -4.96
CA ILE A 59 4.74 5.61 -6.13
C ILE A 59 4.48 7.08 -5.82
N GLY A 60 3.87 7.40 -4.68
CA GLY A 60 3.55 8.78 -4.28
C GLY A 60 3.85 9.01 -2.80
N PRO A 61 5.10 9.38 -2.46
CA PRO A 61 5.50 9.69 -1.08
C PRO A 61 4.65 10.77 -0.42
N GLN A 62 4.13 11.71 -1.21
CA GLN A 62 3.27 12.82 -0.81
C GLN A 62 1.81 12.43 -0.56
N MET A 63 1.41 11.20 -0.87
CA MET A 63 0.03 10.76 -0.63
C MET A 63 -0.26 10.68 0.86
N ASN A 64 -1.29 11.40 1.29
CA ASN A 64 -1.80 11.29 2.65
C ASN A 64 -2.45 9.92 2.89
N MET A 65 -2.74 9.61 4.15
CA MET A 65 -3.30 8.31 4.54
C MET A 65 -4.63 8.00 3.82
N GLN A 66 -5.52 8.98 3.72
CA GLN A 66 -6.81 8.84 3.06
C GLN A 66 -6.67 8.52 1.56
N MET A 67 -5.79 9.21 0.85
CA MET A 67 -5.51 8.96 -0.57
C MET A 67 -4.98 7.55 -0.79
N ARG A 68 -4.07 7.10 0.10
CA ARG A 68 -3.56 5.72 0.04
C ARG A 68 -4.65 4.70 0.29
N ASN A 69 -5.50 4.93 1.29
CA ASN A 69 -6.61 4.03 1.61
C ASN A 69 -7.59 3.95 0.44
N ASN A 70 -8.00 5.09 -0.11
CA ASN A 70 -8.89 5.12 -1.26
C ASN A 70 -8.32 4.33 -2.44
N LYS A 71 -7.04 4.55 -2.79
CA LYS A 71 -6.37 3.76 -3.85
C LYS A 71 -6.28 2.28 -3.51
N LEU A 72 -6.00 1.93 -2.26
CA LEU A 72 -5.93 0.53 -1.83
C LEU A 72 -7.29 -0.16 -2.00
N LEU A 73 -8.38 0.51 -1.63
CA LEU A 73 -9.74 -0.01 -1.77
C LEU A 73 -10.12 -0.24 -3.23
N THR A 74 -9.67 0.58 -4.19
CA THR A 74 -9.94 0.33 -5.63
C THR A 74 -9.24 -0.91 -6.20
N GLN A 75 -8.33 -1.54 -5.43
CA GLN A 75 -7.75 -2.83 -5.81
C GLN A 75 -8.57 -4.02 -5.31
N MET A 76 -9.58 -3.77 -4.47
CA MET A 76 -10.67 -4.69 -4.19
C MET A 76 -11.70 -4.44 -5.30
N LEU A 77 -12.22 -5.48 -5.96
CA LEU A 77 -13.13 -5.31 -7.09
C LEU A 77 -14.58 -5.52 -6.64
N GLY A 78 -15.51 -4.81 -7.29
CA GLY A 78 -16.96 -5.07 -7.19
C GLY A 78 -17.52 -4.87 -5.78
N GLU A 79 -18.29 -5.85 -5.30
CA GLU A 79 -19.00 -5.80 -4.02
C GLU A 79 -18.07 -5.66 -2.82
N LEU A 80 -16.87 -6.24 -2.88
CA LEU A 80 -15.89 -6.13 -1.81
C LEU A 80 -15.40 -4.69 -1.66
N GLU A 81 -15.18 -3.98 -2.78
CA GLU A 81 -14.82 -2.56 -2.75
C GLU A 81 -15.89 -1.74 -2.05
N HIS A 82 -17.15 -1.96 -2.44
CA HIS A 82 -18.29 -1.24 -1.89
C HIS A 82 -18.45 -1.52 -0.39
N ALA A 83 -18.46 -2.79 0.01
CA ALA A 83 -18.57 -3.20 1.40
C ALA A 83 -17.44 -2.62 2.27
N MET A 84 -16.21 -2.60 1.74
CA MET A 84 -15.07 -2.05 2.44
C MET A 84 -15.11 -0.52 2.53
N LYS A 85 -15.56 0.19 1.50
CA LYS A 85 -15.77 1.66 1.55
C LYS A 85 -16.85 2.05 2.56
N CYS A 86 -17.89 1.24 2.73
CA CYS A 86 -18.92 1.48 3.73
C CYS A 86 -18.41 1.26 5.16
N ARG A 87 -17.48 0.32 5.37
CA ARG A 87 -16.96 -0.05 6.70
C ARG A 87 -15.71 0.74 7.12
N CYS A 88 -14.86 1.12 6.16
CA CYS A 88 -13.63 1.84 6.43
C CYS A 88 -13.83 3.35 6.27
N ASN A 89 -13.71 4.09 7.38
CA ASN A 89 -13.70 5.55 7.37
C ASN A 89 -12.41 6.11 6.72
N LYS A 90 -12.41 7.40 6.37
CA LYS A 90 -11.30 8.14 5.74
C LYS A 90 -9.96 8.03 6.49
N SER A 91 -10.01 7.73 7.79
CA SER A 91 -8.86 7.60 8.69
C SER A 91 -8.50 6.15 9.03
N CYS A 92 -9.06 5.15 8.36
CA CYS A 92 -8.85 3.76 8.77
C CYS A 92 -7.39 3.32 8.71
N THR A 93 -6.93 2.67 9.77
CA THR A 93 -5.58 2.12 9.82
C THR A 93 -5.44 0.91 8.88
N LEU A 94 -4.20 0.58 8.51
CA LEU A 94 -3.96 -0.60 7.68
C LEU A 94 -4.44 -1.88 8.36
N ASP A 95 -4.31 -1.93 9.70
CA ASP A 95 -4.75 -3.04 10.53
C ASP A 95 -6.28 -3.17 10.54
N GLU A 96 -7.01 -2.06 10.66
CA GLU A 96 -8.48 -2.05 10.53
C GLU A 96 -8.95 -2.58 9.17
N ILE A 97 -8.30 -2.15 8.08
CA ILE A 97 -8.61 -2.63 6.72
C ILE A 97 -8.32 -4.14 6.64
N SER A 98 -7.18 -4.58 7.14
CA SER A 98 -6.79 -6.00 7.15
C SER A 98 -7.75 -6.86 7.96
N ASN A 99 -8.14 -6.42 9.15
CA ASN A 99 -9.07 -7.15 10.02
C ASN A 99 -10.46 -7.25 9.37
N THR A 100 -10.94 -6.16 8.78
CA THR A 100 -12.23 -6.15 8.07
C THR A 100 -12.22 -7.12 6.88
N LEU A 101 -11.11 -7.22 6.15
CA LEU A 101 -10.92 -8.21 5.09
C LEU A 101 -10.85 -9.65 5.62
N GLN A 102 -10.21 -9.88 6.75
CA GLN A 102 -10.19 -11.19 7.41
C GLN A 102 -11.61 -11.61 7.80
N ASP A 103 -12.41 -10.70 8.34
CA ASP A 103 -13.80 -10.99 8.70
C ASP A 103 -14.68 -11.23 7.47
N ALA A 104 -14.48 -10.46 6.39
CA ALA A 104 -15.16 -10.69 5.11
C ALA A 104 -14.80 -12.06 4.52
N ARG A 105 -13.53 -12.48 4.61
CA ARG A 105 -13.07 -13.80 4.20
C ARG A 105 -13.71 -14.91 5.03
N LYS A 106 -13.80 -14.76 6.35
CA LYS A 106 -14.45 -15.75 7.24
C LYS A 106 -15.91 -15.95 6.87
N LYS A 107 -16.66 -14.87 6.62
CA LYS A 107 -18.09 -14.95 6.23
C LYS A 107 -18.30 -15.73 4.94
N LYS A 108 -17.44 -15.54 3.93
CA LYS A 108 -17.49 -16.28 2.67
C LYS A 108 -17.13 -17.76 2.76
N ASN A 109 -16.42 -18.19 3.80
CA ASN A 109 -16.06 -19.59 4.02
C ASN A 109 -17.10 -20.35 4.86
N ILE A 110 -18.14 -19.66 5.35
CA ILE A 110 -19.21 -20.22 6.18
C ILE A 110 -20.47 -20.46 5.33
N GLU A 111 -20.55 -19.88 4.13
CA GLU A 111 -21.54 -20.20 3.08
C GLU A 111 -21.02 -21.29 2.14
#